data_AF-A0A3L8PEW5-F1
#
_entry.id   AF-A0A3L8PEW5-F1
#
_cell.length_a   1.000
_cell.length_b   1.000
_cell.length_c   1.000
_cell.angle_alpha   90.00
_cell.angle_beta   90.00
_cell.angle_gamma   90.00
#
_symmetry.space_group_name_H-M   'P 1'
#
loop_
_entity.id
_entity.type
_entity.pdbx_description
1 polymer ?
#
loop_
_entity_poly.entity_id
_entity_poly.type
_entity_poly.pdbx_seq_one_letter_code
_entity_poly.pdbx_strand_id
1 'polypeptide(L)'
;GRFVDDYRHAWRIVEMADRPNLGTCLDSFHILSRGHDPSAIEDIPGEKIFFLQLADAPALDMDVLSWSRHHRLFPGEGSFDLTAFLGHVLRAGYAGPLSLEVFNDTFRQTDVVRTAAHARRSLTWLADRTAEAAGWSTDRLTAAAAPLAADFVEFKGENLGP
;
A
#
# COMPACT_ATOMS: atom_id res chain seq x y z
N GLY A 1 10.51 -3.30 -15.03
CA GLY A 1 11.90 -3.14 -15.49
C GLY A 1 11.99 -3.45 -16.98
N ARG A 2 13.20 -3.55 -17.54
CA ARG A 2 13.38 -3.80 -18.99
C ARG A 2 12.92 -5.20 -19.43
N PHE A 3 13.07 -6.20 -18.55
CA PHE A 3 12.83 -7.62 -18.87
C PHE A 3 11.74 -8.26 -18.01
N VAL A 4 11.57 -7.77 -16.78
CA VAL A 4 10.53 -8.19 -15.84
C VAL A 4 9.89 -6.93 -15.27
N ASP A 5 8.60 -6.74 -15.53
CA ASP A 5 7.78 -5.62 -15.08
C ASP A 5 6.39 -6.04 -14.59
N ASP A 6 6.17 -7.36 -14.51
CA ASP A 6 4.95 -7.99 -14.04
C ASP A 6 5.28 -8.98 -12.92
N TYR A 7 4.57 -8.89 -11.80
CA TYR A 7 4.76 -9.76 -10.64
C TYR A 7 4.53 -11.24 -10.98
N ARG A 8 3.65 -11.54 -11.95
CA ARG A 8 3.37 -12.90 -12.44
C ARG A 8 4.56 -13.47 -13.20
N HIS A 9 5.26 -12.62 -13.96
CA HIS A 9 6.49 -12.99 -14.63
C HIS A 9 7.63 -13.20 -13.61
N ALA A 10 7.73 -12.33 -12.60
CA ALA A 10 8.69 -12.52 -11.51
C ALA A 10 8.45 -13.84 -10.77
N TRP A 11 7.19 -14.16 -10.43
CA TRP A 11 6.82 -15.43 -9.82
C TRP A 11 7.22 -16.63 -10.69
N ARG A 12 6.91 -16.62 -11.99
CA ARG A 12 7.29 -17.71 -12.90
C ARG A 12 8.80 -17.98 -12.89
N ILE A 13 9.63 -16.94 -12.80
CA ILE A 13 11.09 -17.11 -12.72
C ILE A 13 11.49 -17.77 -11.39
N VAL A 14 10.88 -17.35 -10.27
CA VAL A 14 11.10 -17.95 -8.95
C VAL A 14 10.67 -19.42 -8.93
N GLU A 15 9.51 -19.72 -9.49
CA GLU A 15 8.97 -21.06 -9.64
C GLU A 15 9.91 -21.95 -10.46
N MET A 16 10.34 -21.49 -11.63
CA MET A 16 11.29 -22.23 -12.49
C MET A 16 12.64 -22.50 -11.83
N ALA A 17 13.10 -21.58 -10.98
CA ALA A 17 14.37 -21.75 -10.28
C ALA A 17 14.29 -22.77 -9.14
N ASP A 18 13.10 -22.97 -8.56
CA ASP A 18 12.77 -23.94 -7.51
C ASP A 18 13.81 -24.02 -6.38
N ARG A 19 14.10 -22.87 -5.75
CA ARG A 19 15.01 -22.80 -4.61
C ARG A 19 14.29 -22.40 -3.33
N PRO A 20 14.56 -23.06 -2.18
CA PRO A 20 13.90 -22.74 -0.92
C PRO A 20 14.25 -21.34 -0.41
N ASN A 21 15.43 -20.81 -0.77
CA ASN A 21 15.91 -19.47 -0.38
C ASN A 21 15.66 -18.39 -1.45
N LEU A 22 14.79 -18.66 -2.42
CA LEU A 22 14.37 -17.69 -3.43
C LEU A 22 12.85 -17.52 -3.39
N GLY A 23 12.43 -16.26 -3.32
CA GLY A 23 11.04 -15.84 -3.31
C GLY A 23 10.85 -14.54 -4.10
N THR A 24 9.62 -14.06 -4.17
CA THR A 24 9.26 -12.79 -4.81
C THR A 24 9.05 -11.67 -3.79
N CYS A 25 9.28 -10.43 -4.22
CA CYS A 25 8.87 -9.22 -3.52
C CYS A 25 7.67 -8.63 -4.26
N LEU A 26 6.58 -8.38 -3.53
CA LEU A 26 5.40 -7.71 -4.09
C LEU A 26 5.41 -6.24 -3.70
N ASP A 27 5.24 -5.37 -4.68
CA ASP A 27 5.09 -3.92 -4.50
C ASP A 27 3.73 -3.48 -5.04
N SER A 28 2.87 -2.94 -4.16
CA SER A 28 1.51 -2.53 -4.52
C SER A 28 1.49 -1.43 -5.58
N PHE A 29 2.41 -0.47 -5.52
CA PHE A 29 2.49 0.59 -6.52
C PHE A 29 2.84 0.01 -7.88
N HIS A 30 3.85 -0.85 -7.98
CA HIS A 30 4.27 -1.42 -9.27
C HIS A 30 3.17 -2.25 -9.94
N ILE A 31 2.33 -2.92 -9.15
CA ILE A 31 1.22 -3.73 -9.63
C ILE A 31 0.04 -2.82 -10.03
N LEU A 32 -0.41 -1.94 -9.12
CA LEU A 32 -1.63 -1.16 -9.31
C LEU A 32 -1.48 0.04 -10.26
N SER A 33 -0.30 0.67 -10.31
CA SER A 33 -0.02 1.76 -11.28
C SER A 33 -0.10 1.32 -12.75
N ARG A 34 0.04 0.02 -13.01
CA ARG A 34 -0.08 -0.58 -14.36
C ARG A 34 -1.47 -1.17 -14.62
N GLY A 35 -2.39 -1.08 -13.66
CA GLY A 35 -3.71 -1.70 -13.75
C GLY A 35 -3.65 -3.23 -13.77
N HIS A 36 -2.60 -3.84 -13.23
CA HIS A 36 -2.54 -5.30 -13.12
C HIS A 36 -3.53 -5.77 -12.06
N ASP A 37 -4.26 -6.84 -12.38
CA ASP A 37 -5.19 -7.48 -11.45
C ASP A 37 -4.39 -8.18 -10.32
N PRO A 38 -4.62 -7.83 -9.04
CA PRO A 38 -3.95 -8.47 -7.90
C PRO A 38 -4.51 -9.85 -7.56
N SER A 39 -5.61 -10.31 -8.16
CA SER A 39 -6.23 -11.59 -7.82
C SER A 39 -5.31 -12.80 -7.98
N ALA A 40 -4.46 -12.79 -9.00
CA ALA A 40 -3.47 -13.83 -9.27
C ALA A 40 -2.29 -13.87 -8.27
N ILE A 41 -2.26 -13.00 -7.26
CA ILE A 41 -1.36 -13.16 -6.11
C ILE A 41 -1.71 -14.42 -5.32
N GLU A 42 -3.00 -14.82 -5.29
CA GLU A 42 -3.46 -16.01 -4.56
C GLU A 42 -2.89 -17.32 -5.13
N ASP A 43 -2.38 -17.31 -6.36
CA ASP A 43 -1.70 -18.46 -6.99
C ASP A 43 -0.24 -18.62 -6.52
N ILE A 44 0.30 -17.64 -5.79
CA ILE A 44 1.68 -17.66 -5.26
C ILE A 44 1.63 -18.23 -3.83
N PRO A 45 2.36 -19.31 -3.51
CA PRO A 45 2.45 -19.78 -2.14
C PRO A 45 2.94 -18.68 -1.20
N GLY A 46 2.23 -18.42 -0.10
CA GLY A 46 2.53 -17.33 0.83
C GLY A 46 3.97 -17.34 1.35
N GLU A 47 4.56 -18.52 1.53
CA GLU A 47 5.96 -18.70 1.95
C GLU A 47 6.97 -18.30 0.86
N LYS A 48 6.55 -18.19 -0.41
CA LYS A 48 7.36 -17.68 -1.52
C LYS A 48 7.25 -16.16 -1.69
N ILE A 49 6.33 -15.50 -0.99
CA ILE A 49 6.30 -14.04 -0.89
C ILE A 49 7.25 -13.65 0.25
N PHE A 50 8.47 -13.26 -0.09
CA PHE A 50 9.50 -12.98 0.91
C PHE A 50 9.38 -11.57 1.50
N PHE A 51 8.80 -10.66 0.73
CA PHE A 51 8.67 -9.27 1.16
C PHE A 51 7.47 -8.60 0.49
N LEU A 52 6.84 -7.69 1.23
CA LEU A 52 5.69 -6.92 0.79
C LEU A 52 5.95 -5.44 1.03
N GLN A 53 5.93 -4.64 -0.04
CA GLN A 53 6.07 -3.20 -0.02
C GLN A 53 4.74 -2.54 -0.40
N LEU A 54 4.20 -1.76 0.52
CA LEU A 54 2.95 -1.04 0.35
C LEU A 54 3.22 0.43 0.09
N ALA A 55 2.54 0.94 -0.91
CA ALA A 55 2.47 2.34 -1.26
C ALA A 55 1.15 2.61 -1.99
N ASP A 56 0.51 3.70 -1.61
CA ASP A 56 -0.63 4.26 -2.32
C ASP A 56 -0.12 5.31 -3.32
N ALA A 57 -1.00 5.80 -4.19
CA ALA A 57 -0.70 6.93 -5.05
C ALA A 57 -1.99 7.56 -5.60
N PRO A 58 -1.98 8.88 -5.91
CA PRO A 58 -3.11 9.53 -6.57
C PRO A 58 -3.23 9.06 -8.01
N ALA A 59 -4.44 8.96 -8.55
CA ALA A 59 -4.65 8.67 -9.98
C ALA A 59 -4.11 9.83 -10.85
N LEU A 60 -2.92 9.66 -11.43
CA LEU A 60 -2.26 10.63 -12.30
C LEU A 60 -2.07 10.04 -13.70
N ASP A 61 -2.39 10.81 -14.72
CA ASP A 61 -2.07 10.47 -16.11
C ASP A 61 -0.64 10.97 -16.44
N MET A 62 0.35 10.14 -16.12
CA MET A 62 1.76 10.45 -16.35
C MET A 62 2.61 9.19 -16.46
N ASP A 63 3.89 9.36 -16.83
CA ASP A 63 4.87 8.28 -16.85
C ASP A 63 5.02 7.60 -15.47
N VAL A 64 4.92 6.27 -15.45
CA VAL A 64 4.94 5.45 -14.23
C VAL A 64 6.24 5.61 -13.45
N LEU A 65 7.38 5.85 -14.12
CA LEU A 65 8.66 6.03 -13.43
C LEU A 65 8.71 7.34 -12.65
N SER A 66 8.25 8.42 -13.26
CA SER A 66 8.10 9.72 -12.61
C SER A 66 7.08 9.63 -11.46
N TRP A 67 5.94 8.99 -11.72
CA TRP A 67 4.91 8.75 -10.71
C TRP A 67 5.47 8.03 -9.47
N SER A 68 6.19 6.93 -9.69
CA SER A 68 6.78 6.10 -8.62
C SER A 68 7.81 6.82 -7.76
N ARG A 69 8.50 7.84 -8.29
CA ARG A 69 9.61 8.50 -7.60
C ARG A 69 9.19 9.69 -6.74
N HIS A 70 8.03 10.27 -7.04
CA HIS A 70 7.65 11.57 -6.52
C HIS A 70 6.27 11.59 -5.84
N HIS A 71 5.34 10.71 -6.22
CA HIS A 71 3.95 10.82 -5.77
C HIS A 71 3.40 9.55 -5.12
N ARG A 72 4.26 8.69 -4.56
CA ARG A 72 3.78 7.65 -3.65
C ARG A 72 3.25 8.30 -2.37
N LEU A 73 2.26 7.66 -1.75
CA LEU A 73 1.60 8.10 -0.53
C LEU A 73 1.47 6.94 0.46
N PHE A 74 1.11 7.25 1.70
CA PHE A 74 0.78 6.19 2.65
C PHE A 74 -0.59 5.58 2.31
N PRO A 75 -0.84 4.32 2.74
CA PRO A 75 -2.13 3.69 2.54
C PRO A 75 -3.31 4.54 3.01
N GLY A 76 -4.31 4.71 2.12
CA GLY A 76 -5.52 5.47 2.39
C GLY A 76 -5.43 6.96 2.04
N GLU A 77 -4.28 7.44 1.58
CA GLU A 77 -4.09 8.82 1.12
C GLU A 77 -4.18 8.96 -0.42
N GLY A 78 -4.19 7.84 -1.16
CA GLY A 78 -4.23 7.85 -2.62
C GLY A 78 -5.53 7.30 -3.19
N SER A 79 -5.42 6.66 -4.35
CA SER A 79 -6.55 6.16 -5.14
C SER A 79 -6.47 4.66 -5.42
N PHE A 80 -5.45 3.97 -4.92
CA PHE A 80 -5.31 2.53 -5.11
C PHE A 80 -6.20 1.74 -4.16
N ASP A 81 -6.76 0.64 -4.65
CA ASP A 81 -7.49 -0.32 -3.81
C ASP A 81 -6.52 -1.25 -3.07
N LEU A 82 -5.84 -0.67 -2.07
CA LEU A 82 -4.90 -1.40 -1.24
C LEU A 82 -5.59 -2.41 -0.32
N THR A 83 -6.86 -2.20 -0.01
CA THR A 83 -7.66 -3.13 0.80
C THR A 83 -7.87 -4.45 0.06
N ALA A 84 -8.28 -4.40 -1.21
CA ALA A 84 -8.38 -5.61 -2.04
C ALA A 84 -7.01 -6.25 -2.24
N PHE A 85 -5.99 -5.44 -2.58
CA PHE A 85 -4.61 -5.91 -2.79
C PHE A 85 -4.07 -6.69 -1.58
N LEU A 86 -4.13 -6.09 -0.38
CA LEU A 86 -3.66 -6.75 0.84
C LEU A 86 -4.50 -7.99 1.16
N GLY A 87 -5.80 -7.96 0.89
CA GLY A 87 -6.67 -9.13 1.01
C GLY A 87 -6.18 -10.33 0.19
N HIS A 88 -5.78 -10.13 -1.07
CA HIS A 88 -5.22 -11.19 -1.91
C HIS A 88 -3.90 -11.73 -1.36
N VAL A 89 -3.00 -10.83 -0.91
CA VAL A 89 -1.71 -11.22 -0.33
C VAL A 89 -1.90 -12.08 0.93
N LEU A 90 -2.85 -11.71 1.80
CA LEU A 90 -3.11 -12.45 3.03
C LEU A 90 -3.83 -13.79 2.75
N ARG A 91 -4.74 -13.85 1.76
CA ARG A 91 -5.35 -15.12 1.32
C ARG A 91 -4.35 -16.09 0.69
N ALA A 92 -3.32 -15.58 0.03
CA ALA A 92 -2.18 -16.38 -0.44
C ALA A 92 -1.39 -17.04 0.71
N GLY A 93 -1.60 -16.61 1.97
CA GLY A 93 -0.95 -17.16 3.15
C GLY A 93 0.30 -16.39 3.57
N TYR A 94 0.54 -15.20 3.04
CA TYR A 94 1.66 -14.36 3.50
C TYR A 94 1.50 -13.98 4.98
N ALA A 95 2.50 -14.31 5.79
CA ALA A 95 2.54 -14.01 7.22
C ALA A 95 3.76 -13.13 7.60
N GLY A 96 4.41 -12.52 6.61
CA GLY A 96 5.57 -11.66 6.82
C GLY A 96 5.21 -10.20 7.17
N PRO A 97 6.20 -9.31 7.27
CA PRO A 97 5.99 -7.91 7.63
C PRO A 97 5.29 -7.10 6.55
N LEU A 98 4.34 -6.25 6.94
CA LEU A 98 3.80 -5.19 6.08
C LEU A 98 4.79 -4.01 6.05
N SER A 99 5.55 -3.87 4.97
CA SER A 99 6.51 -2.79 4.81
C SER A 99 5.94 -1.63 4.00
N LEU A 100 6.45 -0.42 4.20
CA LEU A 100 6.11 0.76 3.40
C LEU A 100 7.29 1.16 2.51
N GLU A 101 7.03 1.42 1.23
CA GLU A 101 8.01 1.99 0.30
C GLU A 101 7.46 3.26 -0.34
N VAL A 102 7.54 4.37 0.39
CA VAL A 102 6.94 5.65 -0.02
C VAL A 102 8.03 6.64 -0.43
N PHE A 103 8.13 6.89 -1.74
CA PHE A 103 8.95 7.97 -2.30
C PHE A 103 8.07 9.18 -2.57
N ASN A 104 8.13 10.15 -1.67
CA ASN A 104 7.41 11.41 -1.76
C ASN A 104 8.32 12.57 -1.39
N ASP A 105 8.40 13.58 -2.26
CA ASP A 105 9.30 14.71 -2.06
C ASP A 105 8.90 15.56 -0.84
N THR A 106 7.60 15.65 -0.52
CA THR A 106 7.09 16.36 0.66
C THR A 106 7.46 15.63 1.95
N PHE A 107 7.29 14.30 2.02
CA PHE A 107 7.66 13.57 3.24
C PHE A 107 9.15 13.64 3.56
N ARG A 108 10.03 13.73 2.55
CA ARG A 108 11.48 13.94 2.77
C ARG A 108 11.81 15.24 3.50
N GLN A 109 10.89 16.21 3.50
CA GLN A 109 11.09 17.54 4.10
C GLN A 109 10.36 17.70 5.44
N THR A 110 9.69 16.64 5.92
CA THR A 110 8.90 16.67 7.16
C THR A 110 9.65 16.07 8.35
N ASP A 111 9.17 16.37 9.56
CA ASP A 111 9.68 15.78 10.79
C ASP A 111 9.58 14.24 10.77
N VAL A 112 10.72 13.57 10.97
CA VAL A 112 10.85 12.11 10.82
C VAL A 112 9.99 11.34 11.83
N VAL A 113 9.80 11.87 13.05
CA VAL A 113 9.03 11.18 14.09
C VAL A 113 7.54 11.26 13.79
N ARG A 114 7.05 12.44 13.39
CA ARG A 114 5.66 12.62 12.96
C ARG A 114 5.34 11.79 11.73
N THR A 115 6.26 11.73 10.77
CA THR A 115 6.09 10.95 9.54
C THR A 115 6.11 9.46 9.81
N ALA A 116 7.00 8.95 10.67
CA ALA A 116 6.97 7.56 11.09
C ALA A 116 5.69 7.20 11.87
N ALA A 117 5.21 8.10 12.74
CA ALA A 117 3.94 7.90 13.44
C ALA A 117 2.76 7.88 12.46
N HIS A 118 2.78 8.71 11.41
CA HIS A 118 1.78 8.70 10.34
C HIS A 118 1.82 7.38 9.57
N ALA A 119 3.01 6.99 9.09
CA ALA A 119 3.26 5.73 8.41
C ALA A 119 2.72 4.52 9.20
N ARG A 120 2.90 4.51 10.52
CA ARG A 120 2.35 3.44 11.36
C ARG A 120 0.83 3.47 11.43
N ARG A 121 0.22 4.65 11.57
CA ARG A 121 -1.24 4.80 11.60
C ARG A 121 -1.89 4.33 10.31
N SER A 122 -1.30 4.61 9.14
CA SER A 122 -1.84 4.18 7.86
C SER A 122 -1.78 2.66 7.67
N LEU A 123 -0.71 1.99 8.13
CA LEU A 123 -0.65 0.52 8.16
C LEU A 123 -1.73 -0.09 9.06
N THR A 124 -1.92 0.46 10.26
CA THR A 124 -2.98 0.00 11.18
C THR A 124 -4.36 0.19 10.57
N TRP A 125 -4.60 1.34 9.94
CA TRP A 125 -5.86 1.60 9.24
C TRP A 125 -6.08 0.62 8.08
N LEU A 126 -5.05 0.34 7.28
CA LEU A 126 -5.14 -0.58 6.15
C LEU A 126 -5.44 -2.01 6.62
N ALA A 127 -4.77 -2.49 7.67
CA ALA A 127 -5.02 -3.81 8.25
C ALA A 127 -6.48 -3.94 8.71
N ASP A 128 -7.00 -2.95 9.43
CA ASP A 128 -8.38 -2.92 9.90
C ASP A 128 -9.41 -2.90 8.75
N ARG A 129 -9.20 -2.07 7.72
CA ARG A 129 -10.09 -2.05 6.54
C ARG A 129 -10.05 -3.37 5.78
N THR A 130 -8.89 -4.00 5.70
CA THR A 130 -8.73 -5.30 5.03
C THR A 130 -9.43 -6.41 5.80
N ALA A 131 -9.27 -6.43 7.13
CA ALA A 131 -9.98 -7.36 7.99
C ALA A 131 -11.50 -7.17 7.89
N GLU A 132 -11.98 -5.92 7.85
CA GLU A 132 -13.39 -5.60 7.63
C GLU A 132 -13.93 -6.19 6.33
N ALA A 133 -13.26 -5.88 5.21
CA ALA A 133 -13.68 -6.29 3.88
C ALA A 133 -13.66 -7.82 3.72
N ALA A 134 -12.74 -8.49 4.41
CA ALA A 134 -12.62 -9.94 4.40
C ALA A 134 -13.50 -10.66 5.45
N GLY A 135 -14.18 -9.92 6.33
CA GLY A 135 -14.95 -10.50 7.43
C GLY A 135 -14.08 -11.17 8.51
N TRP A 136 -12.82 -10.77 8.65
CA TRP A 136 -11.88 -11.28 9.65
C TRP A 136 -11.99 -10.50 10.96
N SER A 137 -11.77 -11.20 12.08
CA SER A 137 -11.82 -10.60 13.42
C SER A 137 -10.45 -10.12 13.93
N THR A 138 -9.35 -10.59 13.33
CA THR A 138 -7.99 -10.16 13.64
C THR A 138 -7.71 -8.76 13.10
N ASP A 139 -6.85 -8.00 13.78
CA ASP A 139 -6.39 -6.66 13.38
C ASP A 139 -7.49 -5.60 13.18
N ARG A 140 -8.68 -5.83 13.72
CA ARG A 140 -9.78 -4.85 13.74
C ARG A 140 -9.51 -3.76 14.77
N LEU A 141 -9.66 -2.51 14.35
CA LEU A 141 -9.71 -1.38 15.28
C LEU A 141 -11.07 -1.34 15.98
N THR A 142 -11.08 -0.88 17.23
CA THR A 142 -12.34 -0.57 17.91
C THR A 142 -13.08 0.51 17.15
N ALA A 143 -14.40 0.33 16.98
CA ALA A 143 -15.23 1.33 16.34
C ALA A 143 -15.04 2.70 17.01
N ALA A 144 -14.89 3.75 16.20
CA ALA A 144 -14.83 5.11 16.70
C ALA A 144 -16.11 5.39 17.52
N ALA A 145 -15.94 6.04 18.67
CA ALA A 145 -17.08 6.48 19.46
C ALA A 145 -17.95 7.42 18.63
N ALA A 146 -19.27 7.31 18.80
CA ALA A 146 -20.19 8.25 18.15
C ALA A 146 -19.83 9.68 18.59
N PRO A 147 -19.78 10.65 17.65
CA PRO A 147 -19.51 12.03 18.01
C PRO A 147 -20.59 12.52 18.98
N LEU A 148 -20.15 13.12 20.10
CA LEU A 148 -21.06 13.64 21.12
C LEU A 148 -21.65 15.00 20.74
N ALA A 149 -20.93 15.77 19.93
CA ALA A 149 -21.33 17.08 19.41
C ALA A 149 -20.48 17.43 18.17
N ALA A 150 -20.91 18.44 17.43
CA ALA A 150 -20.11 19.08 16.38
C ALA A 150 -19.81 20.52 16.80
N ASP A 151 -18.58 20.97 16.54
CA ASP A 151 -18.14 22.36 16.72
C ASP A 151 -17.49 22.82 15.40
N PHE A 152 -17.49 24.13 15.15
CA PHE A 152 -16.97 24.68 13.90
C PHE A 152 -15.74 25.55 14.14
N VAL A 153 -14.74 25.39 13.27
CA VAL A 153 -13.55 26.25 13.21
C VAL A 153 -13.52 26.86 11.82
N GLU A 154 -13.58 28.19 11.75
CA GLU A 154 -13.43 28.94 10.51
C GLU A 154 -11.96 29.34 10.34
N PHE A 155 -11.34 28.93 9.23
CA PHE A 155 -10.02 29.38 8.83
C PHE A 155 -10.15 30.50 7.80
N LYS A 156 -9.79 31.73 8.18
CA LYS A 156 -9.69 32.85 7.24
C LYS A 156 -8.30 32.86 6.61
N GLY A 157 -8.19 32.52 5.34
CA GLY A 157 -6.96 32.71 4.58
C GLY A 157 -6.77 34.19 4.25
N GLU A 158 -5.80 34.86 4.87
CA GLU A 158 -5.36 36.19 4.40
C GLU A 158 -4.43 36.01 3.19
N ASN A 159 -4.72 36.74 2.11
CA ASN A 159 -4.03 36.78 0.80
C ASN A 159 -4.27 35.62 -0.19
N LEU A 160 -5.49 35.55 -0.72
CA LEU A 160 -5.73 35.13 -2.11
C LEU A 160 -5.86 36.40 -2.95
N GLY A 161 -4.73 37.05 -3.24
CA GLY A 161 -4.68 38.16 -4.20
C GLY A 161 -4.80 37.65 -5.65
N PRO A 162 -5.28 38.49 -6.58
CA PRO A 162 -5.52 38.14 -7.98
C PRO A 162 -4.23 37.85 -8.77
#